data_AF-A0A356ICP9-F1
#
_entry.id   AF-A0A356ICP9-F1
#
_cell.length_a   1.000
_cell.length_b   1.000
_cell.length_c   1.000
_cell.angle_alpha   90.00
_cell.angle_beta   90.00
_cell.angle_gamma   90.00
#
_symmetry.space_group_name_H-M   'P 1'
#
loop_
_entity.id
_entity.type
_entity.pdbx_description
1 polymer ?
#
loop_
_entity_poly.entity_id
_entity_poly.type
_entity_poly.pdbx_seq_one_letter_code
_entity_poly.pdbx_strand_id
1 'polypeptide(L)' 'MLQQIKNKIFSGIRITGEEGLWLLREAELLDLVPLADYWRQKHNPNKYVSYVVDTNLNYTNLCDAY' A
#
# COMPACT_ATOMS: atom_id res chain seq x y z
N MET A 1 11.35 -16.09 2.83
CA MET A 1 10.84 -14.76 3.23
C MET A 1 9.41 -14.54 2.76
N LEU A 2 9.13 -14.49 1.45
CA LEU A 2 7.78 -14.21 0.92
C LEU A 2 6.65 -15.02 1.58
N GLN A 3 6.79 -16.35 1.69
CA GLN A 3 5.74 -17.19 2.31
C GLN A 3 5.46 -16.86 3.78
N GLN A 4 6.49 -16.51 4.55
CA GLN A 4 6.32 -16.09 5.95
C GLN A 4 5.51 -14.78 6.02
N ILE A 5 5.82 -13.85 5.13
CA ILE A 5 5.10 -12.57 5.02
C ILE A 5 3.65 -12.80 4.56
N LYS A 6 3.41 -13.67 3.56
CA LYS A 6 2.06 -14.05 3.11
C LYS A 6 1.22 -14.58 4.28
N ASN A 7 1.79 -15.48 5.09
CA ASN A 7 1.11 -16.04 6.26
C ASN A 7 0.73 -14.96 7.29
N LYS A 8 1.63 -14.01 7.58
CA LYS A 8 1.32 -12.88 8.48
C LYS A 8 0.18 -12.03 7.92
N ILE A 9 0.26 -11.66 6.65
CA ILE A 9 -0.73 -10.83 5.95
C ILE A 9 -2.12 -11.45 6.02
N PHE A 10 -2.25 -12.72 5.64
CA PHE A 10 -3.55 -13.41 5.67
C PHE A 10 -4.07 -13.64 7.09
N SER A 11 -3.18 -13.83 8.06
CA SER A 11 -3.53 -13.95 9.50
C SER A 11 -3.88 -12.62 10.17
N GLY A 12 -3.83 -11.49 9.44
CA GLY A 12 -4.14 -10.19 10.03
C GLY A 12 -3.00 -9.55 10.81
N ILE A 13 -1.79 -10.12 10.76
CA ILE A 13 -0.62 -9.65 11.49
C ILE A 13 0.11 -8.60 10.66
N ARG A 14 0.44 -7.47 11.28
CA ARG A 14 1.20 -6.39 10.64
C ARG A 14 2.62 -6.83 10.30
N ILE A 15 3.09 -6.46 9.11
CA ILE A 15 4.48 -6.66 8.68
C ILE A 15 5.42 -5.67 9.37
N THR A 16 6.69 -6.03 9.54
CA THR A 16 7.73 -5.12 10.05
C THR A 16 8.28 -4.22 8.96
N GLY A 17 9.08 -3.22 9.33
CA GLY A 17 9.76 -2.35 8.36
C GLY A 17 10.75 -3.11 7.47
N GLU A 18 11.48 -4.08 8.02
CA GLU A 18 12.43 -4.93 7.31
C GLU A 18 11.72 -5.85 6.31
N GLU A 19 10.57 -6.43 6.71
CA GLU A 19 9.73 -7.22 5.82
C GLU A 19 9.17 -6.36 4.68
N GLY A 20 8.75 -5.12 4.97
CA GLY A 20 8.32 -4.16 3.96
C GLY A 20 9.43 -3.77 2.99
N LEU A 21 10.64 -3.53 3.49
CA LEU A 21 11.81 -3.23 2.65
C LEU A 21 12.17 -4.41 1.75
N TRP A 22 12.08 -5.63 2.27
CA TRP A 22 12.29 -6.85 1.48
C TRP A 22 11.25 -7.00 0.37
N LEU A 23 9.96 -6.80 0.67
CA LEU A 23 8.91 -6.83 -0.35
C LEU A 23 9.15 -5.79 -1.46
N LEU A 24 9.62 -4.59 -1.09
CA LEU A 24 9.89 -3.51 -2.05
C LEU A 24 11.03 -3.84 -3.01
N ARG A 25 12.08 -4.52 -2.53
CA ARG A 25 13.32 -4.75 -3.30
C ARG A 25 13.35 -6.09 -4.01
N GLU A 26 12.78 -7.13 -3.40
CA GLU A 26 13.04 -8.52 -3.76
C GLU A 26 11.80 -9.29 -4.23
N ALA A 27 10.58 -8.80 -3.95
CA ALA A 27 9.37 -9.53 -4.33
C ALA A 27 8.93 -9.20 -5.76
N GLU A 28 8.50 -10.24 -6.49
CA GLU A 28 7.88 -10.06 -7.79
C GLU A 28 6.55 -9.32 -7.68
N LEU A 29 6.28 -8.41 -8.62
CA LEU A 29 5.06 -7.60 -8.58
C LEU A 29 3.78 -8.46 -8.51
N LEU A 30 3.74 -9.55 -9.28
CA LEU A 30 2.57 -10.45 -9.33
C LEU A 30 2.34 -11.22 -8.03
N ASP A 31 3.38 -11.41 -7.21
CA ASP A 31 3.24 -12.01 -5.89
C ASP A 31 2.55 -11.07 -4.88
N LEU A 32 2.62 -9.75 -5.12
CA LEU A 32 2.06 -8.72 -4.24
C LEU A 32 0.57 -8.46 -4.50
N VAL A 33 0.11 -8.65 -5.74
CA VAL A 33 -1.28 -8.40 -6.17
C VAL A 33 -2.32 -9.02 -5.23
N PRO A 34 -2.31 -10.35 -4.95
CA PRO A 34 -3.33 -10.96 -4.11
C PRO A 34 -3.25 -10.51 -2.64
N LEU A 35 -2.06 -10.09 -2.18
CA LEU A 35 -1.84 -9.64 -0.80
C LEU A 35 -2.46 -8.25 -0.58
N ALA A 36 -2.23 -7.34 -1.53
CA ALA A 36 -2.82 -6.01 -1.50
C ALA A 36 -4.34 -6.05 -1.68
N ASP A 37 -4.84 -6.84 -2.63
CA ASP A 37 -6.28 -6.94 -2.89
C ASP A 37 -7.04 -7.57 -1.72
N TYR A 38 -6.47 -8.57 -1.03
CA TYR A 38 -7.06 -9.13 0.20
C TYR A 38 -7.33 -8.04 1.25
N TRP A 39 -6.36 -7.17 1.53
CA TRP A 39 -6.54 -6.09 2.51
C TRP A 39 -7.43 -4.98 1.98
N ARG A 40 -7.35 -4.64 0.69
CA ARG A 40 -8.27 -3.70 0.06
C ARG A 40 -9.71 -4.17 0.20
N GLN A 41 -10.01 -5.44 -0.06
CA GLN A 41 -11.32 -6.06 0.14
C GLN A 41 -11.72 -6.10 1.61
N LYS A 42 -10.80 -6.44 2.51
CA LYS A 42 -11.07 -6.51 3.95
C LYS A 42 -11.49 -5.16 4.53
N HIS A 43 -10.86 -4.07 4.08
CA HIS A 43 -11.20 -2.71 4.50
C HIS A 43 -12.36 -2.10 3.70
N ASN A 44 -12.46 -2.44 2.41
CA ASN A 44 -13.44 -1.90 1.48
C ASN A 44 -14.11 -3.06 0.72
N PRO A 45 -15.06 -3.77 1.36
CA PRO A 45 -15.64 -5.01 0.83
C PRO A 45 -16.63 -4.77 -0.32
N ASN A 46 -17.12 -3.55 -0.46
CA ASN A 46 -18.01 -3.20 -1.56
C ASN A 46 -17.22 -3.07 -2.90
N LYS A 47 -17.95 -3.09 -4.01
CA LYS A 47 -17.38 -2.92 -5.35
C LYS A 47 -17.38 -1.46 -5.80
N TYR A 48 -17.68 -0.53 -4.90
CA TYR A 48 -17.74 0.89 -5.23
C TYR A 48 -16.34 1.49 -5.14
N VAL A 49 -15.94 2.20 -6.18
CA VAL A 49 -14.72 3.00 -6.18
C VAL A 49 -15.15 4.46 -6.02
N SER A 50 -14.69 5.08 -4.94
CA SER A 50 -14.90 6.51 -4.71
C SER A 50 -13.87 7.34 -5.48
N TYR A 51 -14.23 8.57 -5.79
CA TYR A 51 -13.32 9.58 -6.34
C TYR A 51 -13.43 10.86 -5.51
N VAL A 52 -12.41 11.71 -5.62
CA VAL A 52 -12.37 13.00 -4.94
C VAL A 52 -12.59 14.10 -5.97
N VAL A 53 -13.53 15.01 -5.71
CA VAL A 53 -13.65 16.29 -6.41
C VAL A 53 -13.09 17.35 -5.47
N ASP A 54 -11.94 17.89 -5.81
CA ASP A 54 -11.20 18.83 -4.96
C ASP A 54 -10.64 19.99 -5.77
N THR A 55 -10.44 21.13 -5.11
CA THR A 55 -9.71 22.27 -5.65
C THR A 55 -8.51 22.55 -4.75
N ASN A 56 -7.32 22.19 -5.21
CA ASN A 56 -6.08 22.45 -4.49
C ASN A 56 -5.48 23.81 -4.89
N LEU A 57 -5.77 24.85 -4.10
CA LEU A 57 -5.25 26.21 -4.31
C LEU A 57 -3.79 26.33 -3.84
N ASN A 58 -2.85 26.20 -4.77
CA ASN A 58 -1.43 26.44 -4.53
C ASN A 58 -1.05 27.86 -4.98
N TYR A 59 -1.23 28.86 -4.10
CA TYR A 59 -1.02 30.27 -4.40
C TYR A 59 0.41 30.65 -4.80
N THR A 60 1.39 29.86 -4.36
CA THR A 60 2.79 29.99 -4.76
C THR A 60 3.43 28.60 -4.82
N ASN A 61 4.35 28.42 -5.76
CA ASN A 61 5.25 27.28 -5.85
C ASN A 61 6.68 27.66 -5.45
N LEU A 62 6.88 28.86 -4.89
CA LEU A 62 8.19 29.31 -4.44
C LEU A 62 8.67 28.40 -3.31
N CYS A 63 9.87 27.86 -3.50
CA CYS A 63 10.58 27.06 -2.53
C CYS A 63 12.01 27.62 -2.47
N ASP A 64 12.48 27.93 -1.27
CA ASP A 64 13.82 28.43 -1.05
C ASP A 64 14.55 27.53 -0.04
N ALA A 65 15.83 27.30 -0.27
CA ALA A 65 16.72 26.48 0.55
C ALA A 65 17.84 27.30 1.21
N TYR A 66 17.84 28.63 1.04
CA TYR A 66 18.74 29.56 1.73
C TYR A 66 18.36 29.77 3.20
#